data_AF-A0A814ZCU4-F1
#
_entry.id   AF-A0A814ZCU4-F1
#
_cell.length_a   1.000
_cell.length_b   1.000
_cell.length_c   1.000
_cell.angle_alpha   90.00
_cell.angle_beta   90.00
_cell.angle_gamma   90.00
#
_symmetry.space_group_name_H-M   'P 1'
#
loop_
_entity.id
_entity.type
_entity.pdbx_description
1 polymer ?
#
loop_
_entity_poly.entity_id
_entity_poly.type
_entity_poly.pdbx_seq_one_letter_code
_entity_poly.pdbx_strand_id
1 'polypeptide(L)'
;MLIVHHFAVSQSEQVVWLCEELEIPYELVRYDRDPETRLTTEEYKAFHPFGTAPIIVDGDVLLVESGAIVDYIITVYEHKFSLPKPIDLNRHCIIIELIDGYPFLVCNIKKIDKPEKIYVELMSIIVRLASYGLIHSDFNEFNLMINDNGRVTMIDFARRDGSLQPDNQRFPSGIQALADYVHSLGLKFGMYEDYGNKTCAGYPGVLGHLEQDAKTFASWKVDYLKLDGCYADITDFEKGFPAMEKALNSTGYPIAFSCDWPCYQEYVKMKPNYTAAAYTCNLWRNWHDIQDSWDSVYSTVQWFADNQDRLSPFHGPGHWNDPDMIIIGNFGLSPGQSRAQMALWSIMAAPLILSVDLRTIPDWAREIILNKNLIAINQDPLGIMGRRILKLDGDIQVWSKPLKDDHVAFVALYSNPDTTPIRVSVNLTDLGLTLYADYDLFESFSGNYIGRFHFTDIYSFLINPSGDVHAFYAQSVTTKTGFRRNF
;
A
#
# COMPACT_ATOMS: atom_id res chain seq x y z
N MET A 1 21.02 35.24 2.39
CA MET A 1 22.47 35.46 2.63
C MET A 1 22.57 35.56 4.13
N LEU A 2 23.29 34.62 4.73
CA LEU A 2 23.29 34.42 6.17
C LEU A 2 24.04 35.56 6.87
N ILE A 3 23.37 36.26 7.78
CA ILE A 3 23.96 37.29 8.63
C ILE A 3 23.97 36.77 10.06
N VAL A 4 25.16 36.74 10.68
CA VAL A 4 25.35 36.30 12.06
C VAL A 4 25.65 37.51 12.94
N HIS A 5 24.74 37.81 13.87
CA HIS A 5 24.92 38.87 14.85
C HIS A 5 25.61 38.30 16.10
N HIS A 6 26.80 38.82 16.43
CA HIS A 6 27.73 38.21 17.37
C HIS A 6 28.20 39.18 18.47
N PHE A 7 28.36 38.69 19.70
CA PHE A 7 29.12 39.37 20.77
C PHE A 7 30.43 38.64 21.08
N ALA A 8 31.50 39.41 21.30
CA ALA A 8 32.80 38.89 21.69
C ALA A 8 32.73 38.09 23.01
N VAL A 9 33.26 36.87 23.02
CA VAL A 9 33.23 35.93 24.16
C VAL A 9 31.80 35.57 24.57
N SER A 10 31.04 35.00 23.64
CA SER A 10 29.67 34.54 23.91
C SER A 10 29.32 33.27 23.13
N GLN A 11 28.16 32.67 23.44
CA GLN A 11 27.68 31.44 22.79
C GLN A 11 27.53 31.57 21.27
N SER A 12 27.55 32.79 20.72
CA SER A 12 27.60 33.04 19.28
C SER A 12 28.91 32.61 18.60
N GLU A 13 29.98 32.29 19.35
CA GLU A 13 31.21 31.71 18.76
C GLU A 13 30.96 30.33 18.16
N GLN A 14 30.09 29.52 18.77
CA GLN A 14 29.76 28.18 18.27
C GLN A 14 29.14 28.22 16.87
N VAL A 15 28.29 29.22 16.63
CA VAL A 15 27.61 29.43 15.34
C VAL A 15 28.58 29.91 14.27
N VAL A 16 29.55 30.75 14.64
CA VAL A 16 30.59 31.21 13.72
C VAL A 16 31.52 30.07 13.34
N TRP A 17 31.99 29.27 14.31
CA TRP A 17 32.81 28.08 14.03
C TRP A 17 32.08 27.07 13.17
N LEU A 18 30.78 26.88 13.40
CA LEU A 18 29.96 26.01 12.57
C LEU A 18 29.90 26.52 11.12
N CYS A 19 29.71 27.81 10.89
CA CYS A 19 29.73 28.37 9.54
C CYS A 19 31.11 28.26 8.87
N GLU A 20 32.19 28.41 9.63
CA GLU A 20 33.58 28.27 9.14
C GLU A 20 33.93 26.82 8.78
N GLU A 21 33.59 25.85 9.64
CA GLU A 21 33.79 24.41 9.38
C GLU A 21 32.98 23.92 8.18
N LEU A 22 31.80 24.48 7.95
CA LEU A 22 30.92 24.11 6.84
C LEU A 22 31.17 24.91 5.55
N GLU A 23 32.18 25.78 5.54
CA GLU A 23 32.53 26.65 4.40
C GLU A 23 31.33 27.49 3.87
N ILE A 24 30.39 27.85 4.74
CA ILE A 24 29.18 28.60 4.37
C ILE A 24 29.55 30.09 4.22
N PRO A 25 29.16 30.78 3.13
CA PRO A 25 29.34 32.22 3.04
C PRO A 25 28.37 32.96 3.97
N TYR A 26 28.89 33.66 4.97
CA TYR A 26 28.13 34.49 5.91
C TYR A 26 28.72 35.89 6.07
N GLU A 27 27.88 36.84 6.49
CA GLU A 27 28.29 38.17 6.93
C GLU A 27 28.26 38.23 8.46
N LEU A 28 29.39 38.62 9.08
CA LEU A 28 29.52 38.72 10.54
C LEU A 28 29.35 40.17 10.99
N VAL A 29 28.30 40.44 11.77
CA VAL A 29 28.08 41.75 12.39
C VAL A 29 28.39 41.66 13.88
N ARG A 30 29.47 42.33 14.29
CA ARG A 30 29.98 42.28 15.67
C ARG A 30 29.47 43.45 16.50
N TYR A 31 28.98 43.14 17.69
CA TYR A 31 28.54 44.10 18.68
C TYR A 31 29.42 44.00 19.93
N ASP A 32 29.71 45.13 20.54
CA ASP A 32 30.40 45.19 21.83
C ASP A 32 29.37 45.42 22.95
N ARG A 33 29.59 44.75 24.08
CA ARG A 33 28.78 44.97 25.29
C ARG A 33 29.21 46.27 25.96
N ASP A 34 28.29 46.91 26.67
CA ASP A 34 28.60 48.09 27.45
C ASP A 34 29.73 47.78 28.48
N PRO A 35 30.82 48.56 28.50
CA PRO A 35 32.01 48.23 29.30
C PRO A 35 31.80 48.35 30.81
N GLU A 36 30.79 49.09 31.28
CA GLU A 36 30.48 49.24 32.71
C GLU A 36 29.40 48.26 33.18
N THR A 37 28.33 48.09 32.40
CA THR A 37 27.15 47.31 32.81
C THR A 37 27.17 45.87 32.28
N ARG A 38 28.03 45.57 31.28
CA ARG A 38 28.05 44.30 30.52
C ARG A 38 26.70 43.92 29.88
N LEU A 39 25.76 44.85 29.81
CA LEU A 39 24.45 44.65 29.19
C LEU A 39 24.54 44.86 27.67
N THR A 40 23.54 44.35 26.96
CA THR A 40 23.43 44.49 25.51
C THR A 40 22.98 45.88 25.10
N THR A 41 23.53 46.37 23.99
CA THR A 41 23.21 47.67 23.40
C THR A 41 21.76 47.73 22.92
N GLU A 42 21.14 48.91 22.97
CA GLU A 42 19.74 49.10 22.54
C GLU A 42 19.53 48.76 21.05
N GLU A 43 20.56 48.94 20.22
CA GLU A 43 20.55 48.52 18.80
C GLU A 43 20.38 47.00 18.63
N TYR A 44 20.94 46.19 19.53
CA TYR A 44 20.81 44.74 19.49
C TYR A 44 19.46 44.27 20.07
N LYS A 45 18.93 44.97 21.08
CA LYS A 45 17.60 44.70 21.64
C LYS A 45 16.45 44.97 20.67
N ALA A 46 16.69 45.78 19.63
CA ALA A 46 15.71 45.99 18.56
C ALA A 46 15.37 44.71 17.78
N PHE A 47 16.31 43.74 17.71
CA PHE A 47 16.09 42.44 17.07
C PHE A 47 15.43 41.42 18.00
N HIS A 48 15.79 41.44 19.29
CA HIS A 48 15.21 40.53 20.28
C HIS A 48 15.14 41.19 21.67
N PRO A 49 13.94 41.29 22.30
CA PRO A 49 13.75 42.02 23.55
C PRO A 49 14.61 41.53 24.73
N PHE A 50 15.00 40.25 24.71
CA PHE A 50 15.79 39.65 25.79
C PHE A 50 17.30 39.86 25.63
N GLY A 51 17.76 40.41 24.49
CA GLY A 51 19.17 40.75 24.29
C GLY A 51 20.14 39.56 24.38
N THR A 52 19.68 38.37 24.02
CA THR A 52 20.47 37.12 24.05
C THR A 52 21.18 36.90 22.71
N ALA A 53 22.39 36.36 22.75
CA ALA A 53 23.13 35.90 21.57
C ALA A 53 23.26 34.38 21.60
N PRO A 54 23.30 33.70 20.43
CA PRO A 54 23.37 34.25 19.05
C PRO A 54 22.03 34.68 18.45
N ILE A 55 22.08 35.55 17.44
CA ILE A 55 20.96 35.84 16.51
C ILE A 55 21.47 35.65 15.09
N ILE A 56 20.69 34.94 14.26
CA ILE A 56 20.94 34.87 12.82
C ILE A 56 19.78 35.47 12.05
N VAL A 57 20.09 36.03 10.88
CA VAL A 57 19.12 36.46 9.88
C VAL A 57 19.46 35.78 8.56
N ASP A 58 18.51 35.05 8.00
CA ASP A 58 18.62 34.47 6.67
C ASP A 58 17.35 34.73 5.85
N GLY A 59 17.40 35.77 5.02
CA GLY A 59 16.22 36.26 4.29
C GLY A 59 15.17 36.80 5.27
N ASP A 60 13.98 36.21 5.27
CA ASP A 60 12.86 36.60 6.14
C ASP A 60 12.90 35.90 7.52
N VAL A 61 13.86 35.00 7.75
CA VAL A 61 13.96 34.19 8.96
C VAL A 61 14.91 34.83 9.97
N LEU A 62 14.42 35.12 11.17
CA LEU A 62 15.19 35.59 12.31
C LEU A 62 15.08 34.58 13.46
N LEU A 63 16.20 34.04 13.91
CA LEU A 63 16.26 33.05 15.00
C LEU A 63 17.13 33.54 16.16
N VAL A 64 16.70 33.23 17.38
CA VAL A 64 17.17 33.82 18.64
C VAL A 64 17.34 32.73 19.71
N GLU A 65 18.03 31.63 19.40
CA GLU A 65 18.40 30.57 20.36
C GLU A 65 19.54 29.72 19.78
N SER A 66 20.59 29.46 20.56
CA SER A 66 21.81 28.78 20.13
C SER A 66 21.59 27.37 19.57
N GLY A 67 20.80 26.53 20.23
CA GLY A 67 20.49 25.18 19.77
C GLY A 67 19.67 25.18 18.49
N ALA A 68 18.62 26.01 18.44
CA ALA A 68 17.78 26.15 17.26
C ALA A 68 18.54 26.71 16.04
N ILE A 69 19.51 27.61 16.27
CA ILE A 69 20.38 28.16 15.23
C ILE A 69 21.34 27.11 14.69
N VAL A 70 21.98 26.33 15.57
CA VAL A 70 22.88 25.25 15.17
C VAL A 70 22.12 24.18 14.39
N ASP A 71 20.96 23.74 14.90
CA ASP A 71 20.10 22.79 14.20
C ASP A 71 19.63 23.34 12.85
N TYR A 72 19.27 24.61 12.76
CA TYR A 72 18.88 25.25 11.50
C TYR A 72 20.03 25.28 10.49
N ILE A 73 21.24 25.67 10.90
CA ILE A 73 22.40 25.76 10.01
C ILE A 73 22.84 24.37 9.52
N ILE A 74 22.90 23.39 10.42
CA ILE A 74 23.20 21.99 10.07
C ILE A 74 22.13 21.46 9.10
N THR A 75 20.85 21.71 9.39
CA THR A 75 19.73 21.19 8.58
C THR A 75 19.69 21.82 7.18
N VAL A 76 19.87 23.14 7.08
CA VAL A 76 19.70 23.88 5.83
C VAL A 76 20.97 23.89 4.99
N TYR A 77 22.15 23.97 5.61
CA TYR A 77 23.40 24.20 4.90
C TYR A 77 24.35 23.01 4.88
N GLU A 78 24.45 22.20 5.94
CA GLU A 78 25.32 21.01 5.96
C GLU A 78 24.66 19.79 5.32
N HIS A 79 23.44 19.45 5.74
CA HIS A 79 22.92 18.11 5.50
C HIS A 79 22.11 17.92 4.23
N LYS A 80 21.68 18.97 3.52
CA LYS A 80 20.87 18.86 2.29
C LYS A 80 19.92 17.63 2.28
N PHE A 81 19.13 17.46 3.35
CA PHE A 81 18.24 16.31 3.61
C PHE A 81 18.87 14.91 3.72
N SER A 82 18.49 14.18 4.77
CA SER A 82 18.58 12.72 4.83
C SER A 82 17.20 12.10 4.63
N LEU A 83 16.97 11.58 3.42
CA LEU A 83 15.85 10.69 3.09
C LEU A 83 16.12 9.30 3.68
N PRO A 84 15.08 8.51 4.05
CA PRO A 84 15.30 7.10 4.36
C PRO A 84 15.84 6.39 3.11
N LYS A 85 16.91 5.60 3.29
CA LYS A 85 17.70 5.13 2.15
C LYS A 85 16.93 4.07 1.38
N PRO A 86 16.82 4.19 0.04
CA PRO A 86 16.30 3.11 -0.78
C PRO A 86 17.26 1.93 -0.69
N ILE A 87 16.76 0.80 -0.22
CA ILE A 87 17.55 -0.43 -0.17
C ILE A 87 17.54 -1.10 -1.55
N ASP A 88 16.41 -1.06 -2.27
CA ASP A 88 16.27 -1.60 -3.63
C ASP A 88 15.02 -1.04 -4.34
N LEU A 89 14.91 -1.23 -5.66
CA LEU A 89 13.80 -0.76 -6.50
C LEU A 89 13.26 -1.87 -7.43
N ASN A 90 11.93 -1.96 -7.57
CA ASN A 90 11.24 -2.75 -8.59
C ASN A 90 10.37 -1.82 -9.46
N ARG A 91 9.96 -2.27 -10.65
CA ARG A 91 9.28 -1.49 -11.70
C ARG A 91 8.07 -0.67 -11.21
N HIS A 92 7.47 -1.03 -10.07
CA HIS A 92 6.26 -0.43 -9.48
C HIS A 92 6.39 -0.13 -7.96
N CYS A 93 7.55 -0.34 -7.31
CA CYS A 93 7.70 -0.18 -5.85
C CYS A 93 9.15 0.15 -5.44
N ILE A 94 9.33 1.05 -4.45
CA ILE A 94 10.62 1.33 -3.79
C ILE A 94 10.59 0.76 -2.39
N ILE A 95 11.66 0.08 -1.99
CA ILE A 95 11.77 -0.47 -0.65
C ILE A 95 12.63 0.45 0.20
N ILE A 96 12.04 0.93 1.28
CA ILE A 96 12.64 1.88 2.20
C ILE A 96 13.30 1.11 3.37
N GLU A 97 14.38 1.67 3.94
CA GLU A 97 15.03 1.15 5.14
C GLU A 97 14.03 0.94 6.31
N LEU A 98 14.17 -0.18 7.03
CA LEU A 98 13.20 -0.61 8.05
C LEU A 98 13.19 0.37 9.23
N ILE A 99 12.00 0.76 9.70
CA ILE A 99 11.83 1.29 11.05
C ILE A 99 11.89 0.10 12.02
N ASP A 100 12.89 0.07 12.90
CA ASP A 100 13.10 -1.01 13.87
C ASP A 100 11.92 -1.08 14.88
N GLY A 101 11.05 -2.07 14.73
CA GLY A 101 9.94 -2.36 15.65
C GLY A 101 8.94 -3.38 15.10
N TYR A 102 8.21 -4.06 15.99
CA TYR A 102 7.07 -4.92 15.66
C TYR A 102 5.78 -4.38 16.27
N PRO A 103 4.62 -4.56 15.61
CA PRO A 103 3.33 -4.13 16.15
C PRO A 103 3.02 -4.85 17.46
N PHE A 104 2.47 -4.12 18.43
CA PHE A 104 2.08 -4.66 19.74
C PHE A 104 0.86 -5.59 19.61
N LEU A 105 1.09 -6.80 19.12
CA LEU A 105 0.10 -7.88 19.08
C LEU A 105 0.02 -8.54 20.46
N VAL A 106 -1.17 -8.55 21.06
CA VAL A 106 -1.46 -9.35 22.27
C VAL A 106 -1.18 -10.85 22.04
N CYS A 107 -1.15 -11.30 20.78
CA CYS A 107 -0.87 -12.69 20.39
C CYS A 107 0.61 -12.99 20.05
N ASN A 108 1.50 -11.99 20.04
CA ASN A 108 2.91 -12.17 19.62
C ASN A 108 3.92 -11.81 20.73
N ILE A 109 3.55 -12.06 21.99
CA ILE A 109 4.41 -11.77 23.14
C ILE A 109 5.55 -12.80 23.20
N LYS A 110 6.67 -12.49 22.55
CA LYS A 110 7.98 -12.96 23.03
C LYS A 110 8.19 -12.38 24.43
N LYS A 111 8.79 -13.19 25.31
CA LYS A 111 9.04 -12.87 26.72
C LYS A 111 9.70 -11.48 26.85
N ILE A 112 8.95 -10.50 27.34
CA ILE A 112 9.44 -9.13 27.56
C ILE A 112 10.24 -9.12 28.86
N ASP A 113 11.51 -8.74 28.81
CA ASP A 113 12.41 -8.80 29.98
C ASP A 113 12.00 -7.84 31.11
N LYS A 114 11.37 -6.70 30.80
CA LYS A 114 11.00 -5.64 31.78
C LYS A 114 9.64 -4.98 31.48
N PRO A 115 8.51 -5.66 31.73
CA PRO A 115 7.16 -5.16 31.42
C PRO A 115 6.80 -3.87 32.19
N GLU A 116 7.38 -3.70 33.38
CA GLU A 116 7.09 -2.58 34.30
C GLU A 116 7.57 -1.24 33.73
N LYS A 117 8.70 -1.25 33.02
CA LYS A 117 9.26 -0.05 32.37
C LYS A 117 8.41 0.37 31.18
N ILE A 118 7.97 -0.59 30.37
CA ILE A 118 7.10 -0.35 29.20
C ILE A 118 5.75 0.20 29.65
N TYR A 119 5.16 -0.34 30.71
CA TYR A 119 3.90 0.15 31.27
C TYR A 119 4.01 1.61 31.75
N VAL A 120 5.09 1.98 32.45
CA VAL A 120 5.34 3.37 32.87
C VAL A 120 5.52 4.31 31.68
N GLU A 121 6.22 3.86 30.63
CA GLU A 121 6.45 4.65 29.42
C GLU A 121 5.14 4.88 28.65
N LEU A 122 4.32 3.84 28.47
CA LEU A 122 2.98 3.93 27.88
C LEU A 122 2.07 4.88 28.69
N MET A 123 2.04 4.74 30.02
CA MET A 123 1.26 5.62 30.89
C MET A 123 1.74 7.08 30.83
N SER A 124 3.04 7.31 30.70
CA SER A 124 3.58 8.67 30.52
C SER A 124 3.17 9.30 29.18
N ILE A 125 3.00 8.50 28.13
CA ILE A 125 2.53 8.94 26.83
C ILE A 125 1.03 9.30 26.92
N ILE A 126 0.21 8.47 27.57
CA ILE A 126 -1.22 8.75 27.83
C ILE A 126 -1.39 10.08 28.57
N VAL A 127 -0.66 10.27 29.67
CA VAL A 127 -0.78 11.48 30.51
C VAL A 127 -0.33 12.72 29.74
N ARG A 128 0.70 12.60 28.90
CA ARG A 128 1.19 13.69 28.04
C ARG A 128 0.17 14.05 26.96
N LEU A 129 -0.43 13.07 26.29
CA LEU A 129 -1.50 13.30 25.31
C LEU A 129 -2.72 13.96 25.96
N ALA A 130 -3.12 13.50 27.15
CA ALA A 130 -4.21 14.10 27.92
C ALA A 130 -3.93 15.57 28.29
N SER A 131 -2.67 15.93 28.57
CA SER A 131 -2.26 17.32 28.86
C SER A 131 -2.36 18.26 27.65
N TYR A 132 -2.36 17.71 26.42
CA TYR A 132 -2.60 18.45 25.18
C TYR A 132 -4.04 18.31 24.67
N GLY A 133 -4.96 17.78 25.47
CA GLY A 133 -6.38 17.64 25.10
C GLY A 133 -6.69 16.44 24.19
N LEU A 134 -5.73 15.56 23.95
CA LEU A 134 -5.89 14.34 23.15
C LEU A 134 -6.18 13.18 24.11
N ILE A 135 -7.45 12.81 24.27
CA ILE A 135 -7.86 11.65 25.06
C ILE A 135 -7.80 10.41 24.14
N HIS A 136 -6.67 9.72 24.19
CA HIS A 136 -6.45 8.45 23.48
C HIS A 136 -6.72 7.28 24.44
N SER A 137 -7.81 6.54 24.20
CA SER A 137 -8.22 5.42 25.09
C SER A 137 -8.02 4.03 24.49
N ASP A 138 -7.38 3.90 23.33
CA ASP A 138 -7.28 2.61 22.62
C ASP A 138 -5.82 2.27 22.29
N PHE A 139 -5.24 1.34 23.04
CA PHE A 139 -3.85 0.87 22.92
C PHE A 139 -3.80 -0.38 22.03
N ASN A 140 -4.09 -0.23 20.73
CA ASN A 140 -4.20 -1.36 19.82
C ASN A 140 -3.05 -1.44 18.79
N GLU A 141 -2.98 -2.62 18.18
CA GLU A 141 -1.90 -3.24 17.38
C GLU A 141 -1.32 -2.43 16.21
N PHE A 142 -1.94 -1.33 15.79
CA PHE A 142 -1.44 -0.47 14.71
C PHE A 142 -0.72 0.79 15.21
N ASN A 143 -0.86 1.10 16.50
CA ASN A 143 -0.47 2.39 17.05
C ASN A 143 0.85 2.32 17.82
N LEU A 144 1.34 1.13 18.19
CA LEU A 144 2.50 0.97 19.06
C LEU A 144 3.45 -0.07 18.46
N MET A 145 4.59 0.42 17.98
CA MET A 145 5.71 -0.42 17.56
C MET A 145 6.66 -0.56 18.75
N ILE A 146 6.94 -1.79 19.16
CA ILE A 146 7.94 -2.08 20.19
C ILE A 146 9.15 -2.70 19.50
N ASN A 147 10.34 -2.17 19.77
CA ASN A 147 11.58 -2.80 19.31
C ASN A 147 12.08 -3.85 20.33
N ASP A 148 13.06 -4.67 19.95
CA ASP A 148 13.63 -5.71 20.82
C ASP A 148 14.23 -5.15 22.13
N ASN A 149 14.52 -3.84 22.19
CA ASN A 149 15.03 -3.15 23.38
C ASN A 149 13.92 -2.60 24.29
N GLY A 150 12.64 -2.83 23.96
CA GLY A 150 11.48 -2.38 24.71
C GLY A 150 11.12 -0.89 24.54
N ARG A 151 11.65 -0.22 23.51
CA ARG A 151 11.30 1.17 23.16
C ARG A 151 9.95 1.17 22.43
N VAL A 152 9.03 2.00 22.90
CA VAL A 152 7.69 2.12 22.33
C VAL A 152 7.63 3.32 21.39
N THR A 153 7.21 3.09 20.15
CA THR A 153 7.06 4.13 19.12
C THR A 153 5.60 4.21 18.70
N MET A 154 5.01 5.42 18.77
CA MET A 154 3.63 5.66 18.35
C MET A 154 3.59 6.29 16.96
N ILE A 155 2.75 5.75 16.09
CA ILE A 155 2.45 6.32 14.76
C ILE A 155 1.29 7.31 14.97
N ASP A 156 1.43 8.60 14.63
CA ASP A 156 0.32 9.58 14.73
C ASP A 156 0.16 10.42 13.46
N PHE A 157 -1.08 10.69 13.04
CA PHE A 157 -1.42 11.66 11.99
C PHE A 157 -2.39 12.68 12.60
N ALA A 158 -1.86 13.83 13.03
CA ALA A 158 -2.68 14.86 13.66
C ALA A 158 -3.39 15.72 12.60
N ARG A 159 -4.66 16.09 12.86
CA ARG A 159 -5.37 17.09 12.05
C ARG A 159 -5.10 18.48 12.62
N ARG A 160 -4.50 19.37 11.83
CA ARG A 160 -4.32 20.79 12.20
C ARG A 160 -5.01 21.67 11.15
N ASP A 161 -5.85 22.59 11.61
CA ASP A 161 -6.64 23.52 10.79
C ASP A 161 -7.57 22.85 9.75
N GLY A 162 -8.06 21.64 10.07
CA GLY A 162 -8.98 20.86 9.22
C GLY A 162 -8.29 20.07 8.10
N SER A 163 -7.01 20.30 7.84
CA SER A 163 -6.22 19.55 6.85
C SER A 163 -5.52 18.33 7.46
N LEU A 164 -5.41 17.26 6.68
CA LEU A 164 -4.56 16.12 7.01
C LEU A 164 -3.09 16.55 7.04
N GLN A 165 -2.38 16.20 8.12
CA GLN A 165 -0.95 16.44 8.22
C GLN A 165 -0.24 15.11 8.44
N PRO A 166 0.85 14.85 7.69
CA PRO A 166 1.68 13.71 7.98
C PRO A 166 2.36 13.86 9.34
N ASP A 167 2.79 12.74 9.91
CA ASP A 167 3.62 12.75 11.11
C ASP A 167 4.95 13.45 10.83
N ASN A 168 5.19 14.60 11.45
CA ASN A 168 6.40 15.38 11.21
C ASN A 168 7.69 14.68 11.69
N GLN A 169 7.61 13.65 12.55
CA GLN A 169 8.79 12.88 12.96
C GLN A 169 9.12 11.78 11.95
N ARG A 170 8.11 11.13 11.37
CA ARG A 170 8.29 10.01 10.42
C ARG A 170 8.37 10.47 8.97
N PHE A 171 7.68 11.55 8.64
CA PHE A 171 7.65 12.19 7.33
C PHE A 171 8.07 13.67 7.48
N PRO A 172 9.30 13.95 7.92
CA PRO A 172 9.77 15.31 8.16
C PRO A 172 9.76 16.19 6.90
N SER A 173 9.85 15.55 5.72
CA SER A 173 9.79 16.21 4.41
C SER A 173 8.37 16.35 3.86
N GLY A 174 7.35 15.84 4.56
CA GLY A 174 5.96 15.79 4.11
C GLY A 174 5.68 14.74 3.02
N ILE A 175 4.39 14.53 2.72
CA ILE A 175 3.95 13.54 1.72
C ILE A 175 4.27 13.96 0.29
N GLN A 176 4.20 15.25 -0.02
CA GLN A 176 4.49 15.74 -1.37
C GLN A 176 5.92 15.41 -1.80
N ALA A 177 6.92 15.59 -0.92
CA ALA A 177 8.30 15.25 -1.23
C ALA A 177 8.47 13.74 -1.49
N LEU A 178 7.74 12.90 -0.76
CA LEU A 178 7.73 11.46 -0.98
C LEU A 178 7.09 11.10 -2.34
N ALA A 179 5.96 11.73 -2.68
CA ALA A 179 5.31 11.53 -3.97
C ALA A 179 6.22 11.96 -5.13
N ASP A 180 6.85 13.13 -5.03
CA ASP A 180 7.80 13.62 -6.03
C ASP A 180 9.00 12.66 -6.20
N TYR A 181 9.50 12.09 -5.10
CA TYR A 181 10.56 11.07 -5.14
C TYR A 181 10.10 9.78 -5.83
N VAL A 182 8.91 9.26 -5.49
CA VAL A 182 8.32 8.08 -6.12
C VAL A 182 8.12 8.31 -7.63
N HIS A 183 7.63 9.48 -8.01
CA HIS A 183 7.47 9.88 -9.42
C HIS A 183 8.79 10.01 -10.17
N SER A 184 9.85 10.50 -9.51
CA SER A 184 11.19 10.60 -10.11
C SER A 184 11.76 9.24 -10.54
N LEU A 185 11.28 8.15 -9.92
CA LEU A 185 11.66 6.78 -10.20
C LEU A 185 10.71 6.10 -11.22
N GLY A 186 9.78 6.86 -11.81
CA GLY A 186 8.81 6.37 -12.79
C GLY A 186 7.67 5.57 -12.17
N LEU A 187 7.51 5.63 -10.84
CA LEU A 187 6.49 4.91 -10.09
C LEU A 187 5.28 5.79 -9.78
N LYS A 188 4.24 5.18 -9.21
CA LYS A 188 3.02 5.86 -8.77
C LYS A 188 2.88 5.75 -7.25
N PHE A 189 2.38 6.81 -6.63
CA PHE A 189 2.23 6.89 -5.17
C PHE A 189 0.77 6.65 -4.75
N GLY A 190 0.57 5.71 -3.83
CA GLY A 190 -0.74 5.40 -3.25
C GLY A 190 -0.86 5.86 -1.81
N MET A 191 -2.08 6.21 -1.41
CA MET A 191 -2.41 6.63 -0.06
C MET A 191 -3.67 5.94 0.45
N TYR A 192 -3.82 5.94 1.77
CA TYR A 192 -4.93 5.34 2.49
C TYR A 192 -5.71 6.43 3.22
N GLU A 193 -7.01 6.27 3.30
CA GLU A 193 -7.89 7.08 4.12
C GLU A 193 -9.17 6.31 4.49
N ASP A 194 -10.00 6.83 5.38
CA ASP A 194 -11.27 6.22 5.79
C ASP A 194 -12.46 7.18 5.69
N TYR A 195 -13.57 6.72 5.11
CA TYR A 195 -14.79 7.50 4.94
C TYR A 195 -15.39 8.01 6.27
N GLY A 196 -15.25 7.26 7.36
CA GLY A 196 -15.85 7.56 8.65
C GLY A 196 -15.22 8.71 9.40
N ASN A 197 -15.62 8.85 10.66
CA ASN A 197 -15.03 9.86 11.56
C ASN A 197 -13.57 9.55 11.89
N LYS A 198 -13.21 8.27 11.87
CA LYS A 198 -11.87 7.78 12.15
C LYS A 198 -11.54 6.62 11.21
N THR A 199 -10.26 6.45 10.93
CA THR A 199 -9.74 5.22 10.34
C THR A 199 -9.90 4.04 11.28
N CYS A 200 -9.79 2.81 10.76
CA CYS A 200 -9.83 1.60 11.58
C CYS A 200 -8.79 1.60 12.72
N ALA A 201 -7.65 2.28 12.54
CA ALA A 201 -6.61 2.45 13.56
C ALA A 201 -6.84 3.64 14.52
N GLY A 202 -7.92 4.41 14.33
CA GLY A 202 -8.33 5.51 15.19
C GLY A 202 -7.85 6.90 14.76
N TYR A 203 -7.15 7.03 13.63
CA TYR A 203 -6.72 8.32 13.05
C TYR A 203 -7.90 9.12 12.47
N PRO A 204 -7.76 10.44 12.22
CA PRO A 204 -8.83 11.26 11.64
C PRO A 204 -9.28 10.72 10.27
N GLY A 205 -10.60 10.53 10.08
CA GLY A 205 -11.18 10.18 8.78
C GLY A 205 -11.72 11.39 8.00
N VAL A 206 -12.24 11.13 6.78
CA VAL A 206 -12.66 12.18 5.84
C VAL A 206 -14.10 12.66 6.02
N LEU A 207 -14.89 12.08 6.94
CA LEU A 207 -16.29 12.47 7.10
C LEU A 207 -16.40 13.98 7.40
N GLY A 208 -17.13 14.71 6.54
CA GLY A 208 -17.26 16.18 6.63
C GLY A 208 -16.15 16.99 5.93
N HIS A 209 -15.13 16.34 5.37
CA HIS A 209 -13.94 16.99 4.79
C HIS A 209 -13.55 16.46 3.40
N LEU A 210 -14.41 15.66 2.75
CA LEU A 210 -14.16 15.01 1.46
C LEU A 210 -13.53 15.93 0.40
N GLU A 211 -14.08 17.13 0.19
CA GLU A 211 -13.55 18.08 -0.81
C GLU A 211 -12.20 18.68 -0.44
N GLN A 212 -11.95 18.90 0.85
CA GLN A 212 -10.68 19.43 1.35
C GLN A 212 -9.58 18.38 1.23
N ASP A 213 -9.88 17.16 1.64
CA ASP A 213 -8.92 16.06 1.65
C ASP A 213 -8.63 15.61 0.21
N ALA A 214 -9.63 15.56 -0.68
CA ALA A 214 -9.41 15.34 -2.12
C ALA A 214 -8.44 16.37 -2.74
N LYS A 215 -8.61 17.67 -2.43
CA LYS A 215 -7.66 18.71 -2.89
C LYS A 215 -6.27 18.54 -2.31
N THR A 216 -6.16 18.07 -1.07
CA THR A 216 -4.87 17.78 -0.41
C THR A 216 -4.17 16.60 -1.09
N PHE A 217 -4.92 15.56 -1.46
CA PHE A 217 -4.37 14.40 -2.15
C PHE A 217 -3.87 14.76 -3.55
N ALA A 218 -4.64 15.59 -4.27
CA ALA A 218 -4.23 16.11 -5.55
C ALA A 218 -3.02 17.05 -5.45
N SER A 219 -2.93 17.90 -4.41
CA SER A 219 -1.77 18.79 -4.22
C SER A 219 -0.50 18.02 -3.88
N TRP A 220 -0.61 16.92 -3.13
CA TRP A 220 0.47 15.97 -2.89
C TRP A 220 0.75 15.03 -4.07
N LYS A 221 -0.01 15.13 -5.17
CA LYS A 221 0.12 14.30 -6.38
C LYS A 221 -0.03 12.80 -6.14
N VAL A 222 -0.95 12.41 -5.26
CA VAL A 222 -1.30 11.01 -5.00
C VAL A 222 -1.96 10.39 -6.25
N ASP A 223 -1.48 9.24 -6.72
CA ASP A 223 -2.01 8.54 -7.90
C ASP A 223 -3.08 7.49 -7.57
N TYR A 224 -3.13 7.03 -6.33
CA TYR A 224 -4.02 5.95 -5.89
C TYR A 224 -4.53 6.25 -4.49
N LEU A 225 -5.84 6.11 -4.25
CA LEU A 225 -6.45 6.25 -2.94
C LEU A 225 -7.23 4.99 -2.59
N LYS A 226 -6.88 4.35 -1.47
CA LYS A 226 -7.73 3.36 -0.80
C LYS A 226 -8.60 4.08 0.22
N LEU A 227 -9.91 4.00 0.08
CA LEU A 227 -10.87 4.54 1.04
C LEU A 227 -11.58 3.41 1.79
N ASP A 228 -11.34 3.38 3.09
CA ASP A 228 -11.89 2.45 4.05
C ASP A 228 -13.24 2.93 4.60
N GLY A 229 -13.88 2.14 5.46
CA GLY A 229 -15.24 2.40 5.96
C GLY A 229 -15.44 2.18 7.45
N CYS A 230 -14.39 2.21 8.27
CA CYS A 230 -14.55 2.10 9.72
C CYS A 230 -15.23 3.34 10.30
N TYR A 231 -15.87 3.19 11.48
CA TYR A 231 -16.50 4.30 12.22
C TYR A 231 -17.46 5.18 11.40
N ALA A 232 -18.14 4.58 10.42
CA ALA A 232 -19.11 5.21 9.53
C ALA A 232 -20.48 4.49 9.59
N ASP A 233 -21.54 5.18 9.17
CA ASP A 233 -22.83 4.53 8.92
C ASP A 233 -22.80 3.83 7.56
N ILE A 234 -23.00 2.52 7.57
CA ILE A 234 -22.97 1.65 6.37
C ILE A 234 -24.04 2.06 5.35
N THR A 235 -25.14 2.67 5.80
CA THR A 235 -26.21 3.15 4.92
C THR A 235 -25.82 4.39 4.11
N ASP A 236 -24.81 5.13 4.57
CA ASP A 236 -24.32 6.33 3.90
C ASP A 236 -23.31 6.02 2.79
N PHE A 237 -22.76 4.81 2.70
CA PHE A 237 -21.74 4.48 1.69
C PHE A 237 -22.21 4.65 0.25
N GLU A 238 -23.50 4.40 -0.03
CA GLU A 238 -24.13 4.64 -1.34
C GLU A 238 -24.10 6.11 -1.79
N LYS A 239 -23.87 7.05 -0.85
CA LYS A 239 -23.74 8.49 -1.13
C LYS A 239 -22.32 8.98 -0.89
N GLY A 240 -21.67 8.46 0.14
CA GLY A 240 -20.36 8.87 0.61
C GLY A 240 -19.23 8.57 -0.36
N PHE A 241 -19.15 7.33 -0.83
CA PHE A 241 -18.13 6.93 -1.80
C PHE A 241 -18.29 7.67 -3.14
N PRO A 242 -19.51 7.81 -3.71
CA PRO A 242 -19.73 8.67 -4.88
C PRO A 242 -19.42 10.15 -4.64
N ALA A 243 -19.66 10.67 -3.44
CA ALA A 243 -19.28 12.04 -3.11
C ALA A 243 -17.75 12.22 -3.11
N MET A 244 -17.01 11.23 -2.62
CA MET A 244 -15.54 11.23 -2.68
C MET A 244 -15.02 11.13 -4.12
N GLU A 245 -15.57 10.25 -4.95
CA GLU A 245 -15.21 10.18 -6.38
C GLU A 245 -15.40 11.53 -7.05
N LYS A 246 -16.55 12.18 -6.83
CA LYS A 246 -16.83 13.49 -7.40
C LYS A 246 -15.84 14.54 -6.90
N ALA A 247 -15.48 14.48 -5.62
CA ALA A 247 -14.48 15.38 -5.04
C ALA A 247 -13.10 15.17 -5.70
N LEU A 248 -12.66 13.92 -5.85
CA LEU A 248 -11.40 13.57 -6.52
C LEU A 248 -11.39 14.02 -7.98
N ASN A 249 -12.46 13.74 -8.73
CA ASN A 249 -12.61 14.13 -10.13
C ASN A 249 -12.62 15.65 -10.31
N SER A 250 -13.21 16.40 -9.36
CA SER A 250 -13.22 17.88 -9.39
C SER A 250 -11.82 18.51 -9.26
N THR A 251 -10.83 17.78 -8.74
CA THR A 251 -9.44 18.28 -8.64
C THR A 251 -8.74 18.35 -10.00
N GLY A 252 -9.22 17.60 -10.99
CA GLY A 252 -8.59 17.46 -12.31
C GLY A 252 -7.33 16.60 -12.34
N TYR A 253 -6.88 16.06 -11.19
CA TYR A 253 -5.76 15.13 -11.11
C TYR A 253 -6.30 13.67 -11.13
N PRO A 254 -5.81 12.80 -12.02
CA PRO A 254 -6.29 11.43 -12.11
C PRO A 254 -5.79 10.58 -10.93
N ILE A 255 -6.70 10.16 -10.06
CA ILE A 255 -6.42 9.32 -8.89
C ILE A 255 -7.22 8.03 -9.04
N ALA A 256 -6.53 6.88 -9.04
CA ALA A 256 -7.17 5.57 -9.04
C ALA A 256 -7.85 5.34 -7.68
N PHE A 257 -9.14 4.99 -7.69
CA PHE A 257 -9.95 4.93 -6.48
C PHE A 257 -10.30 3.49 -6.10
N SER A 258 -9.78 3.03 -4.96
CA SER A 258 -10.07 1.74 -4.34
C SER A 258 -11.06 1.90 -3.19
N CYS A 259 -12.17 1.18 -3.26
CA CYS A 259 -13.29 1.34 -2.33
C CYS A 259 -13.53 0.09 -1.49
N ASP A 260 -13.52 0.22 -0.17
CA ASP A 260 -13.84 -0.91 0.72
C ASP A 260 -15.35 -1.03 1.01
N TRP A 261 -16.16 -0.18 0.39
CA TRP A 261 -17.62 -0.13 0.52
C TRP A 261 -18.30 -1.52 0.48
N PRO A 262 -18.13 -2.35 -0.57
CA PRO A 262 -18.84 -3.63 -0.63
C PRO A 262 -18.50 -4.57 0.54
N CYS A 263 -17.26 -4.58 1.01
CA CYS A 263 -16.81 -5.43 2.13
C CYS A 263 -17.65 -5.19 3.39
N TYR A 264 -17.83 -3.94 3.80
CA TYR A 264 -18.60 -3.59 5.00
C TYR A 264 -20.09 -3.93 4.88
N GLN A 265 -20.68 -3.77 3.70
CA GLN A 265 -22.07 -4.15 3.46
C GLN A 265 -22.25 -5.67 3.47
N GLU A 266 -21.34 -6.42 2.85
CA GLU A 266 -21.34 -7.89 2.90
C GLU A 266 -21.18 -8.40 4.34
N TYR A 267 -20.36 -7.74 5.16
CA TYR A 267 -20.16 -8.09 6.58
C TYR A 267 -21.48 -8.08 7.36
N VAL A 268 -22.35 -7.10 7.10
CA VAL A 268 -23.69 -7.01 7.72
C VAL A 268 -24.79 -7.71 6.92
N LYS A 269 -24.43 -8.51 5.91
CA LYS A 269 -25.33 -9.24 5.00
C LYS A 269 -26.29 -8.33 4.21
N MET A 270 -25.89 -7.07 4.00
CA MET A 270 -26.55 -6.15 3.10
C MET A 270 -25.97 -6.33 1.69
N LYS A 271 -26.83 -6.52 0.69
CA LYS A 271 -26.36 -6.71 -0.69
C LYS A 271 -25.84 -5.38 -1.25
N PRO A 272 -24.54 -5.29 -1.63
CA PRO A 272 -24.00 -4.07 -2.20
C PRO A 272 -24.53 -3.79 -3.60
N ASN A 273 -24.64 -2.50 -3.93
CA ASN A 273 -24.98 -2.07 -5.28
C ASN A 273 -23.73 -1.98 -6.16
N TYR A 274 -23.36 -3.11 -6.78
CA TYR A 274 -22.20 -3.17 -7.67
C TYR A 274 -22.31 -2.30 -8.92
N THR A 275 -23.53 -1.93 -9.34
CA THR A 275 -23.69 -0.99 -10.45
C THR A 275 -23.14 0.37 -10.05
N ALA A 276 -23.50 0.86 -8.86
CA ALA A 276 -23.01 2.12 -8.34
C ALA A 276 -21.50 2.07 -8.04
N ALA A 277 -21.02 0.96 -7.45
CA ALA A 277 -19.59 0.76 -7.21
C ALA A 277 -18.78 0.78 -8.52
N ALA A 278 -19.26 0.13 -9.59
CA ALA A 278 -18.60 0.11 -10.89
C ALA A 278 -18.52 1.48 -11.58
N TYR A 279 -19.51 2.37 -11.35
CA TYR A 279 -19.46 3.75 -11.85
C TYR A 279 -18.56 4.66 -11.02
N THR A 280 -18.31 4.32 -9.76
CA THR A 280 -17.64 5.19 -8.79
C THR A 280 -16.18 4.83 -8.58
N CYS A 281 -15.86 3.54 -8.54
CA CYS A 281 -14.61 3.01 -8.03
C CYS A 281 -13.86 2.27 -9.14
N ASN A 282 -12.53 2.41 -9.16
CA ASN A 282 -11.69 1.63 -10.07
C ASN A 282 -11.51 0.19 -9.62
N LEU A 283 -11.56 -0.06 -8.32
CA LEU A 283 -11.58 -1.37 -7.74
C LEU A 283 -12.29 -1.32 -6.39
N TRP A 284 -12.77 -2.47 -5.92
CA TRP A 284 -13.41 -2.56 -4.62
C TRP A 284 -13.12 -3.86 -3.89
N ARG A 285 -12.91 -3.76 -2.58
CA ARG A 285 -12.78 -4.91 -1.69
C ARG A 285 -14.15 -5.53 -1.47
N ASN A 286 -14.28 -6.83 -1.79
CA ASN A 286 -15.54 -7.55 -1.70
C ASN A 286 -15.73 -8.31 -0.37
N TRP A 287 -14.63 -8.73 0.24
CA TRP A 287 -14.62 -9.70 1.34
C TRP A 287 -13.61 -9.33 2.42
N HIS A 288 -13.58 -10.13 3.49
CA HIS A 288 -12.72 -9.97 4.66
C HIS A 288 -11.24 -9.78 4.32
N ASP A 289 -10.52 -9.13 5.23
CA ASP A 289 -9.08 -8.94 5.11
C ASP A 289 -8.34 -10.27 5.06
N ILE A 290 -7.43 -10.37 4.09
CA ILE A 290 -6.56 -11.51 3.96
C ILE A 290 -5.57 -11.53 5.13
N GLN A 291 -5.42 -12.72 5.70
CA GLN A 291 -4.46 -13.00 6.76
C GLN A 291 -3.36 -13.90 6.19
N ASP A 292 -2.20 -13.90 6.83
CA ASP A 292 -1.06 -14.75 6.43
C ASP A 292 -1.32 -16.24 6.77
N SER A 293 -2.32 -16.84 6.12
CA SER A 293 -2.72 -18.23 6.29
C SER A 293 -3.41 -18.78 5.04
N TRP A 294 -3.22 -20.07 4.78
CA TRP A 294 -3.90 -20.76 3.68
C TRP A 294 -5.43 -20.76 3.84
N ASP A 295 -5.94 -20.87 5.06
CA ASP A 295 -7.38 -20.85 5.32
C ASP A 295 -8.02 -19.51 4.91
N SER A 296 -7.31 -18.40 5.09
CA SER A 296 -7.76 -17.07 4.64
C SER A 296 -7.79 -16.97 3.10
N VAL A 297 -6.73 -17.44 2.42
CA VAL A 297 -6.69 -17.51 0.95
C VAL A 297 -7.82 -18.40 0.43
N TYR A 298 -7.97 -19.59 0.99
CA TYR A 298 -8.94 -20.58 0.55
C TYR A 298 -10.38 -20.11 0.76
N SER A 299 -10.70 -19.55 1.94
CA SER A 299 -12.02 -19.00 2.23
C SER A 299 -12.40 -17.84 1.31
N THR A 300 -11.44 -16.97 0.99
CA THR A 300 -11.63 -15.89 0.00
C THR A 300 -11.94 -16.45 -1.38
N VAL A 301 -11.14 -17.41 -1.86
CA VAL A 301 -11.37 -18.07 -3.16
C VAL A 301 -12.74 -18.76 -3.20
N GLN A 302 -13.15 -19.44 -2.11
CA GLN A 302 -14.48 -20.07 -2.04
C GLN A 302 -15.60 -19.03 -2.13
N TRP A 303 -15.49 -17.93 -1.39
CA TRP A 303 -16.50 -16.88 -1.41
C TRP A 303 -16.66 -16.26 -2.81
N PHE A 304 -15.55 -15.97 -3.48
CA PHE A 304 -15.56 -15.47 -4.86
C PHE A 304 -16.17 -16.48 -5.84
N ALA A 305 -15.88 -17.78 -5.66
CA ALA A 305 -16.44 -18.84 -6.49
C ALA A 305 -17.96 -18.96 -6.33
N ASP A 306 -18.45 -18.86 -5.10
CA ASP A 306 -19.87 -19.00 -4.78
C ASP A 306 -20.67 -17.74 -5.18
N ASN A 307 -19.99 -16.60 -5.33
CA ASN A 307 -20.59 -15.32 -5.75
C ASN A 307 -20.27 -14.92 -7.20
N GLN A 308 -19.61 -15.77 -7.98
CA GLN A 308 -19.07 -15.41 -9.30
C GLN A 308 -20.12 -14.85 -10.27
N ASP A 309 -21.33 -15.40 -10.30
CA ASP A 309 -22.40 -14.97 -11.22
C ASP A 309 -22.93 -13.57 -10.89
N ARG A 310 -22.78 -13.16 -9.63
CA ARG A 310 -23.17 -11.84 -9.13
C ARG A 310 -22.09 -10.80 -9.38
N LEU A 311 -20.82 -11.20 -9.33
CA LEU A 311 -19.67 -10.30 -9.42
C LEU A 311 -19.18 -10.10 -10.85
N SER A 312 -19.21 -11.16 -11.67
CA SER A 312 -18.65 -11.17 -13.02
C SER A 312 -19.22 -10.09 -13.95
N PRO A 313 -20.54 -9.75 -13.94
CA PRO A 313 -21.08 -8.71 -14.82
C PRO A 313 -20.55 -7.29 -14.56
N PHE A 314 -20.07 -7.02 -13.35
CA PHE A 314 -19.59 -5.69 -12.95
C PHE A 314 -18.07 -5.57 -12.98
N HIS A 315 -17.37 -6.64 -13.36
CA HIS A 315 -15.93 -6.69 -13.42
C HIS A 315 -15.45 -6.43 -14.85
N GLY A 316 -14.50 -5.51 -15.03
CA GLY A 316 -13.95 -5.22 -16.35
C GLY A 316 -12.97 -4.06 -16.36
N PRO A 317 -12.50 -3.66 -17.57
CA PRO A 317 -11.54 -2.58 -17.73
C PRO A 317 -11.95 -1.28 -17.03
N GLY A 318 -11.24 -0.96 -15.94
CA GLY A 318 -11.44 0.25 -15.15
C GLY A 318 -12.29 0.08 -13.90
N HIS A 319 -12.82 -1.12 -13.62
CA HIS A 319 -13.66 -1.42 -12.46
C HIS A 319 -13.49 -2.91 -12.04
N TRP A 320 -12.63 -3.17 -11.04
CA TRP A 320 -12.14 -4.50 -10.70
C TRP A 320 -12.66 -4.98 -9.33
N ASN A 321 -12.92 -6.29 -9.21
CA ASN A 321 -13.14 -6.90 -7.90
C ASN A 321 -11.77 -7.14 -7.24
N ASP A 322 -11.66 -6.81 -5.96
CA ASP A 322 -10.42 -6.96 -5.18
C ASP A 322 -10.59 -8.04 -4.10
N PRO A 323 -9.99 -9.23 -4.29
CA PRO A 323 -9.90 -10.30 -3.29
C PRO A 323 -8.78 -10.06 -2.26
N ASP A 324 -8.24 -8.84 -2.19
CA ASP A 324 -7.18 -8.40 -1.29
C ASP A 324 -5.76 -8.82 -1.71
N MET A 325 -4.79 -8.42 -0.89
CA MET A 325 -3.35 -8.48 -1.17
C MET A 325 -2.79 -9.89 -1.45
N ILE A 326 -1.70 -9.91 -2.21
CA ILE A 326 -0.84 -11.07 -2.39
C ILE A 326 0.15 -11.14 -1.22
N ILE A 327 0.14 -12.28 -0.52
CA ILE A 327 0.97 -12.56 0.67
C ILE A 327 2.12 -13.53 0.38
N ILE A 328 2.40 -13.77 -0.90
CA ILE A 328 3.47 -14.67 -1.36
C ILE A 328 4.82 -14.14 -0.89
N GLY A 329 5.58 -15.01 -0.21
CA GLY A 329 6.89 -14.69 0.35
C GLY A 329 6.88 -14.25 1.82
N ASN A 330 5.70 -14.19 2.45
CA ASN A 330 5.56 -14.09 3.90
C ASN A 330 5.75 -15.47 4.57
N PHE A 331 5.09 -15.73 5.70
CA PHE A 331 5.38 -16.86 6.58
C PHE A 331 4.31 -17.96 6.53
N GLY A 332 3.08 -17.63 6.15
CA GLY A 332 1.90 -18.49 6.27
C GLY A 332 1.61 -19.40 5.08
N LEU A 333 2.25 -19.18 3.93
CA LEU A 333 2.03 -19.96 2.71
C LEU A 333 3.23 -20.83 2.34
N SER A 334 2.97 -22.10 2.04
CA SER A 334 3.94 -22.99 1.40
C SER A 334 4.20 -22.56 -0.05
N PRO A 335 5.28 -23.04 -0.70
CA PRO A 335 5.52 -22.76 -2.13
C PRO A 335 4.38 -23.22 -3.04
N GLY A 336 3.72 -24.34 -2.73
CA GLY A 336 2.55 -24.82 -3.49
C GLY A 336 1.35 -23.87 -3.34
N GLN A 337 1.05 -23.49 -2.10
CA GLN A 337 -0.03 -22.55 -1.78
C GLN A 337 0.23 -21.15 -2.36
N SER A 338 1.48 -20.71 -2.39
CA SER A 338 1.90 -19.46 -3.02
C SER A 338 1.67 -19.47 -4.53
N ARG A 339 2.02 -20.59 -5.20
CA ARG A 339 1.68 -20.80 -6.61
C ARG A 339 0.16 -20.75 -6.81
N ALA A 340 -0.61 -21.36 -5.90
CA ALA A 340 -2.06 -21.39 -5.98
C ALA A 340 -2.66 -19.98 -5.89
N GLN A 341 -2.22 -19.15 -4.93
CA GLN A 341 -2.65 -17.76 -4.82
C GLN A 341 -2.38 -16.98 -6.11
N MET A 342 -1.15 -17.03 -6.64
CA MET A 342 -0.79 -16.30 -7.87
C MET A 342 -1.65 -16.73 -9.07
N ALA A 343 -1.84 -18.04 -9.25
CA ALA A 343 -2.63 -18.58 -10.36
C ALA A 343 -4.10 -18.17 -10.27
N LEU A 344 -4.70 -18.25 -9.10
CA LEU A 344 -6.11 -17.93 -8.88
C LEU A 344 -6.37 -16.42 -9.00
N TRP A 345 -5.51 -15.57 -8.42
CA TRP A 345 -5.61 -14.11 -8.59
C TRP A 345 -5.45 -13.71 -10.06
N SER A 346 -4.59 -14.41 -10.81
CA SER A 346 -4.41 -14.17 -12.24
C SER A 346 -5.66 -14.53 -13.06
N ILE A 347 -6.28 -15.68 -12.77
CA ILE A 347 -7.53 -16.12 -13.40
C ILE A 347 -8.71 -15.24 -13.01
N MET A 348 -8.79 -14.79 -11.76
CA MET A 348 -9.84 -13.87 -11.31
C MET A 348 -9.67 -12.44 -11.84
N ALA A 349 -8.59 -12.16 -12.59
CA ALA A 349 -8.23 -10.80 -13.04
C ALA A 349 -8.18 -9.80 -11.88
N ALA A 350 -7.69 -10.26 -10.72
CA ALA A 350 -7.58 -9.48 -9.50
C ALA A 350 -6.41 -8.48 -9.57
N PRO A 351 -6.46 -7.38 -8.79
CA PRO A 351 -5.28 -6.55 -8.53
C PRO A 351 -4.14 -7.39 -7.95
N LEU A 352 -2.93 -7.24 -8.51
CA LEU A 352 -1.73 -7.90 -8.00
C LEU A 352 -0.97 -6.97 -7.04
N ILE A 353 -1.58 -6.67 -5.89
CA ILE A 353 -1.03 -5.79 -4.85
C ILE A 353 -0.22 -6.63 -3.87
N LEU A 354 1.09 -6.44 -3.84
CA LEU A 354 2.00 -7.21 -2.98
C LEU A 354 2.08 -6.60 -1.58
N SER A 355 2.02 -7.45 -0.55
CA SER A 355 2.30 -7.08 0.84
C SER A 355 3.32 -8.05 1.44
N VAL A 356 4.60 -7.81 1.12
CA VAL A 356 5.74 -8.64 1.51
C VAL A 356 7.02 -7.79 1.59
N ASP A 357 7.95 -8.16 2.46
CA ASP A 357 9.28 -7.54 2.48
C ASP A 357 10.09 -7.95 1.25
N LEU A 358 10.13 -7.05 0.26
CA LEU A 358 10.82 -7.28 -1.00
C LEU A 358 12.36 -7.33 -0.86
N ARG A 359 12.97 -6.91 0.27
CA ARG A 359 14.43 -7.00 0.48
C ARG A 359 14.87 -8.43 0.79
N THR A 360 14.03 -9.13 1.53
CA THR A 360 14.31 -10.47 2.05
C THR A 360 13.46 -11.53 1.38
N ILE A 361 12.76 -11.19 0.29
CA ILE A 361 11.89 -12.13 -0.41
C ILE A 361 12.70 -13.31 -0.95
N PRO A 362 12.32 -14.56 -0.64
CA PRO A 362 13.07 -15.71 -1.11
C PRO A 362 12.94 -15.90 -2.62
N ASP A 363 13.97 -16.46 -3.26
CA ASP A 363 14.04 -16.58 -4.73
C ASP A 363 12.84 -17.35 -5.32
N TRP A 364 12.40 -18.43 -4.66
CA TRP A 364 11.24 -19.20 -5.10
C TRP A 364 9.94 -18.36 -5.13
N ALA A 365 9.78 -17.40 -4.21
CA ALA A 365 8.60 -16.53 -4.17
C ALA A 365 8.70 -15.44 -5.25
N ARG A 366 9.92 -14.91 -5.44
CA ARG A 366 10.23 -13.95 -6.50
C ARG A 366 9.94 -14.52 -7.90
N GLU A 367 10.32 -15.77 -8.16
CA GLU A 367 10.05 -16.47 -9.42
C GLU A 367 8.54 -16.57 -9.72
N ILE A 368 7.72 -16.82 -8.70
CA ILE A 368 6.26 -16.90 -8.84
C ILE A 368 5.67 -15.53 -9.14
N ILE A 369 6.03 -14.51 -8.37
CA ILE A 369 5.49 -13.15 -8.51
C ILE A 369 5.89 -12.52 -9.84
N LEU A 370 7.11 -12.76 -10.32
CA LEU A 370 7.63 -12.22 -11.58
C LEU A 370 7.29 -13.07 -12.80
N ASN A 371 6.47 -14.11 -12.65
CA ASN A 371 6.13 -15.00 -13.76
C ASN A 371 5.37 -14.23 -14.87
N LYS A 372 6.04 -14.04 -16.01
CA LYS A 372 5.51 -13.25 -17.13
C LYS A 372 4.24 -13.84 -17.73
N ASN A 373 4.09 -15.17 -17.72
CA ASN A 373 2.92 -15.83 -18.29
C ASN A 373 1.68 -15.59 -17.42
N LEU A 374 1.82 -15.75 -16.10
CA LEU A 374 0.73 -15.46 -15.15
C LEU A 374 0.36 -13.98 -15.15
N ILE A 375 1.35 -13.09 -15.19
CA ILE A 375 1.11 -11.64 -15.33
C ILE A 375 0.39 -11.34 -16.66
N ALA A 376 0.77 -11.97 -17.77
CA ALA A 376 0.09 -11.78 -19.05
C ALA A 376 -1.36 -12.27 -19.03
N ILE A 377 -1.63 -13.40 -18.37
CA ILE A 377 -2.99 -13.89 -18.14
C ILE A 377 -3.78 -12.90 -17.29
N ASN A 378 -3.20 -12.37 -16.21
CA ASN A 378 -3.85 -11.38 -15.35
C ASN A 378 -4.18 -10.09 -16.12
N GLN A 379 -3.19 -9.53 -16.83
CA GLN A 379 -3.24 -8.26 -17.56
C GLN A 379 -3.85 -8.37 -18.96
N ASP A 380 -4.61 -9.44 -19.24
CA ASP A 380 -5.29 -9.60 -20.52
C ASP A 380 -6.24 -8.41 -20.80
N PRO A 381 -6.19 -7.81 -22.00
CA PRO A 381 -6.93 -6.60 -22.31
C PRO A 381 -8.44 -6.77 -22.37
N LEU A 382 -8.98 -7.99 -22.46
CA LEU A 382 -10.44 -8.19 -22.34
C LEU A 382 -10.91 -7.89 -20.92
N GLY A 383 -10.05 -8.03 -19.91
CA GLY A 383 -10.39 -7.76 -18.52
C GLY A 383 -11.52 -8.64 -17.97
N ILE A 384 -11.75 -9.82 -18.54
CA ILE A 384 -12.82 -10.72 -18.12
C ILE A 384 -12.40 -11.47 -16.86
N MET A 385 -13.23 -11.44 -15.82
CA MET A 385 -13.07 -12.26 -14.62
C MET A 385 -13.26 -13.75 -14.97
N GLY A 386 -12.28 -14.58 -14.63
CA GLY A 386 -12.41 -16.03 -14.72
C GLY A 386 -13.43 -16.59 -13.73
N ARG A 387 -13.93 -17.79 -14.03
CA ARG A 387 -14.98 -18.46 -13.25
C ARG A 387 -14.60 -19.90 -12.91
N ARG A 388 -15.12 -20.40 -11.80
CA ARG A 388 -15.08 -21.82 -11.46
C ARG A 388 -16.08 -22.56 -12.33
N ILE A 389 -15.58 -23.50 -13.13
CA ILE A 389 -16.37 -24.31 -14.07
C ILE A 389 -16.68 -25.69 -13.52
N LEU A 390 -15.79 -26.26 -12.71
CA LEU A 390 -15.93 -27.61 -12.19
C LEU A 390 -15.54 -27.63 -10.71
N LYS A 391 -16.31 -28.38 -9.93
CA LYS A 391 -16.01 -28.77 -8.56
C LYS A 391 -16.20 -30.28 -8.49
N LEU A 392 -15.12 -31.02 -8.23
CA LEU A 392 -15.15 -32.47 -8.08
C LEU A 392 -15.06 -32.86 -6.60
N ASP A 393 -15.45 -34.10 -6.31
CA ASP A 393 -15.32 -34.69 -4.98
C ASP A 393 -13.85 -34.66 -4.51
N GLY A 394 -13.63 -34.37 -3.23
CA GLY A 394 -12.30 -34.23 -2.66
C GLY A 394 -11.68 -32.82 -2.74
N ASP A 395 -12.48 -31.77 -2.96
CA ASP A 395 -12.02 -30.37 -3.03
C ASP A 395 -11.07 -30.05 -4.20
N ILE A 396 -11.35 -30.66 -5.36
CA ILE A 396 -10.70 -30.28 -6.62
C ILE A 396 -11.56 -29.24 -7.33
N GLN A 397 -10.93 -28.17 -7.80
CA GLN A 397 -11.61 -27.05 -8.46
C GLN A 397 -10.89 -26.69 -9.75
N VAL A 398 -11.66 -26.50 -10.82
CA VAL A 398 -11.13 -26.00 -12.10
C VAL A 398 -11.75 -24.65 -12.40
N TRP A 399 -10.90 -23.70 -12.73
CA TRP A 399 -11.25 -22.33 -13.08
C TRP A 399 -10.81 -22.05 -14.51
N SER A 400 -11.59 -21.26 -15.24
CA SER A 400 -11.28 -20.85 -16.61
C SER A 400 -11.47 -19.35 -16.80
N LYS A 401 -10.56 -18.73 -17.53
CA LYS A 401 -10.62 -17.33 -17.96
C LYS A 401 -10.49 -17.27 -19.49
N PRO A 402 -11.53 -16.77 -20.19
CA PRO A 402 -11.40 -16.37 -21.59
C PRO A 402 -10.43 -15.19 -21.74
N LEU A 403 -9.57 -15.27 -22.75
CA LEU A 403 -8.56 -14.27 -23.06
C LEU A 403 -8.76 -13.75 -24.48
N LYS A 404 -8.03 -12.69 -24.84
CA LYS A 404 -8.07 -12.11 -26.18
C LYS A 404 -7.73 -13.15 -27.26
N ASP A 405 -8.25 -12.93 -28.47
CA ASP A 405 -7.97 -13.73 -29.67
C ASP A 405 -8.39 -15.21 -29.50
N ASP A 406 -9.47 -15.45 -28.75
CA ASP A 406 -10.03 -16.78 -28.44
C ASP A 406 -9.06 -17.72 -27.70
N HIS A 407 -8.08 -17.16 -26.98
CA HIS A 407 -7.21 -17.93 -26.09
C HIS A 407 -7.92 -18.17 -24.76
N VAL A 408 -7.51 -19.18 -24.01
CA VAL A 408 -8.08 -19.48 -22.69
C VAL A 408 -6.97 -19.84 -21.71
N ALA A 409 -7.05 -19.30 -20.50
CA ALA A 409 -6.28 -19.81 -19.38
C ALA A 409 -7.19 -20.63 -18.46
N PHE A 410 -6.66 -21.72 -17.91
CA PHE A 410 -7.36 -22.47 -16.88
C PHE A 410 -6.43 -22.93 -15.77
N VAL A 411 -6.97 -23.04 -14.57
CA VAL A 411 -6.25 -23.41 -13.36
C VAL A 411 -6.99 -24.54 -12.67
N ALA A 412 -6.26 -25.58 -12.31
CA ALA A 412 -6.76 -26.65 -11.47
C ALA A 412 -6.09 -26.60 -10.11
N LEU A 413 -6.89 -26.55 -9.06
CA LEU A 413 -6.49 -26.52 -7.67
C LEU A 413 -6.92 -27.81 -6.97
N TYR A 414 -6.04 -28.38 -6.17
CA TYR A 414 -6.38 -29.45 -5.25
C TYR A 414 -6.05 -29.05 -3.81
N SER A 415 -7.07 -28.68 -3.04
CA SER A 415 -6.89 -28.10 -1.70
C SER A 415 -6.91 -29.11 -0.55
N ASN A 416 -7.21 -30.38 -0.80
CA ASN A 416 -7.26 -31.40 0.26
C ASN A 416 -5.85 -31.96 0.56
N PRO A 417 -5.36 -31.86 1.81
CA PRO A 417 -4.03 -32.34 2.19
C PRO A 417 -3.98 -33.86 2.47
N ASP A 418 -5.10 -34.52 2.77
CA ASP A 418 -5.12 -35.86 3.39
C ASP A 418 -5.35 -37.01 2.40
N THR A 419 -4.95 -36.83 1.15
CA THR A 419 -5.34 -37.73 0.04
C THR A 419 -4.17 -38.08 -0.87
N THR A 420 -4.41 -38.89 -1.91
CA THR A 420 -3.37 -39.30 -2.88
C THR A 420 -3.49 -38.49 -4.17
N PRO A 421 -2.46 -38.43 -5.03
CA PRO A 421 -2.57 -37.71 -6.29
C PRO A 421 -3.75 -38.22 -7.13
N ILE A 422 -4.61 -37.30 -7.59
CA ILE A 422 -5.80 -37.61 -8.37
C ILE A 422 -5.56 -37.25 -9.84
N ARG A 423 -6.02 -38.11 -10.75
CA ARG A 423 -6.05 -37.79 -12.17
C ARG A 423 -7.29 -36.95 -12.46
N VAL A 424 -7.08 -35.71 -12.86
CA VAL A 424 -8.14 -34.81 -13.30
C VAL A 424 -8.19 -34.82 -14.82
N SER A 425 -9.39 -34.99 -15.36
CA SER A 425 -9.65 -34.93 -16.81
C SER A 425 -10.56 -33.75 -17.09
N VAL A 426 -10.14 -32.88 -17.98
CA VAL A 426 -10.89 -31.68 -18.38
C VAL A 426 -11.15 -31.77 -19.87
N ASN A 427 -12.42 -31.66 -20.27
CA ASN A 427 -12.77 -31.47 -21.67
C ASN A 427 -12.50 -30.01 -22.04
N LEU A 428 -11.82 -29.78 -23.15
CA LEU A 428 -11.53 -28.42 -23.61
C LEU A 428 -12.82 -27.64 -23.95
N THR A 429 -13.89 -28.33 -24.36
CA THR A 429 -15.23 -27.73 -24.55
C THR A 429 -15.76 -27.03 -23.31
N ASP A 430 -15.47 -27.57 -22.12
CA ASP A 430 -16.05 -27.12 -20.86
C ASP A 430 -15.31 -25.89 -20.30
N LEU A 431 -14.17 -25.54 -20.90
CA LEU A 431 -13.35 -24.37 -20.56
C LEU A 431 -13.90 -23.05 -21.12
N GLY A 432 -15.06 -23.08 -21.79
CA GLY A 432 -15.66 -21.90 -22.41
C GLY A 432 -15.07 -21.55 -23.77
N LEU A 433 -14.47 -22.53 -24.47
CA LEU A 433 -13.98 -22.37 -25.84
C LEU A 433 -15.17 -22.26 -26.80
N THR A 434 -15.25 -21.14 -27.52
CA THR A 434 -16.34 -20.83 -28.45
C THR A 434 -16.03 -21.24 -29.89
N LEU A 435 -14.76 -21.50 -30.21
CA LEU A 435 -14.30 -21.76 -31.57
C LEU A 435 -13.97 -23.24 -31.78
N TYR A 436 -14.43 -23.79 -32.91
CA TYR A 436 -14.04 -25.11 -33.40
C TYR A 436 -12.60 -25.02 -33.95
N ALA A 437 -11.61 -24.97 -33.06
CA ALA A 437 -10.20 -24.81 -33.39
C ALA A 437 -9.31 -25.84 -32.70
N ASP A 438 -8.08 -25.94 -33.21
CA ASP A 438 -6.98 -26.56 -32.50
C ASP A 438 -6.35 -25.54 -31.54
N TYR A 439 -5.87 -26.03 -30.41
CA TYR A 439 -5.26 -25.22 -29.36
C TYR A 439 -3.88 -25.77 -29.00
N ASP A 440 -2.89 -24.89 -28.98
CA ASP A 440 -1.55 -25.18 -28.49
C ASP A 440 -1.55 -24.93 -26.98
N LEU A 441 -1.33 -25.98 -26.19
CA LEU A 441 -1.40 -25.95 -24.73
C LEU A 441 0.00 -25.77 -24.12
N PHE A 442 0.11 -24.82 -23.19
CA PHE A 442 1.32 -24.51 -22.45
C PHE A 442 1.07 -24.60 -20.95
N GLU A 443 2.08 -25.03 -20.21
CA GLU A 443 2.08 -24.96 -18.74
C GLU A 443 2.54 -23.56 -18.31
N SER A 444 1.72 -22.83 -17.55
CA SER A 444 1.91 -21.39 -17.31
C SER A 444 3.09 -21.08 -16.38
N PHE A 445 3.42 -21.95 -15.41
CA PHE A 445 4.56 -21.70 -14.51
C PHE A 445 5.91 -21.82 -15.22
N SER A 446 6.09 -22.87 -16.02
CA SER A 446 7.33 -23.19 -16.72
C SER A 446 7.40 -22.65 -18.15
N GLY A 447 6.26 -22.35 -18.78
CA GLY A 447 6.16 -22.01 -20.19
C GLY A 447 6.35 -23.19 -21.13
N ASN A 448 6.37 -24.42 -20.61
CA ASN A 448 6.61 -25.61 -21.42
C ASN A 448 5.41 -25.90 -22.33
N TYR A 449 5.69 -26.12 -23.60
CA TYR A 449 4.69 -26.60 -24.57
C TYR A 449 4.34 -28.06 -24.29
N ILE A 450 3.06 -28.33 -24.09
CA ILE A 450 2.54 -29.68 -23.78
C ILE A 450 2.17 -30.40 -25.07
N GLY A 451 1.47 -29.73 -25.98
CA GLY A 451 0.97 -30.33 -27.21
C GLY A 451 -0.19 -29.56 -27.83
N ARG A 452 -0.61 -30.02 -29.00
CA ARG A 452 -1.77 -29.51 -29.72
C ARG A 452 -2.97 -30.40 -29.45
N PHE A 453 -4.09 -29.78 -29.13
CA PHE A 453 -5.34 -30.46 -28.82
C PHE A 453 -6.48 -29.84 -29.61
N HIS A 454 -7.35 -30.68 -30.17
CA HIS A 454 -8.59 -30.23 -30.78
C HIS A 454 -9.60 -29.83 -29.70
N PHE A 455 -10.52 -28.91 -29.97
CA PHE A 455 -11.47 -28.40 -28.96
C PHE A 455 -12.34 -29.50 -28.28
N THR A 456 -12.49 -30.68 -28.89
CA THR A 456 -13.19 -31.85 -28.32
C THR A 456 -12.31 -32.77 -27.48
N ASP A 457 -11.01 -32.56 -27.47
CA ASP A 457 -10.08 -33.45 -26.81
C ASP A 457 -10.17 -33.31 -25.28
N ILE A 458 -9.81 -34.41 -24.62
CA ILE A 458 -9.76 -34.50 -23.17
C ILE A 458 -8.30 -34.44 -22.76
N TYR A 459 -7.95 -33.44 -21.95
CA TYR A 459 -6.64 -33.36 -21.34
C TYR A 459 -6.70 -33.91 -19.91
N SER A 460 -5.85 -34.89 -19.61
CA SER A 460 -5.75 -35.51 -18.30
C SER A 460 -4.37 -35.30 -17.69
N PHE A 461 -4.32 -34.77 -16.47
CA PHE A 461 -3.10 -34.56 -15.72
C PHE A 461 -3.25 -35.07 -14.28
N LEU A 462 -2.13 -35.32 -13.62
CA LEU A 462 -2.09 -35.72 -12.22
C LEU A 462 -1.86 -34.48 -11.36
N ILE A 463 -2.70 -34.27 -10.34
CA ILE A 463 -2.54 -33.18 -9.38
C ILE A 463 -2.25 -33.77 -7.99
N ASN A 464 -1.22 -33.25 -7.31
CA ASN A 464 -0.85 -33.76 -6.00
C ASN A 464 -1.74 -33.18 -4.89
N PRO A 465 -1.98 -33.94 -3.81
CA PRO A 465 -2.64 -33.43 -2.61
C PRO A 465 -1.79 -32.29 -2.00
N SER A 466 -2.39 -31.46 -1.13
CA SER A 466 -1.74 -30.36 -0.37
C SER A 466 -1.45 -29.05 -1.13
N GLY A 467 -2.44 -28.54 -1.88
CA GLY A 467 -2.37 -27.19 -2.46
C GLY A 467 -1.51 -27.12 -3.71
N ASP A 468 -1.33 -28.25 -4.39
CA ASP A 468 -0.74 -28.25 -5.73
C ASP A 468 -1.69 -27.55 -6.69
N VAL A 469 -1.09 -26.80 -7.61
CA VAL A 469 -1.82 -26.03 -8.60
C VAL A 469 -1.17 -26.23 -9.96
N HIS A 470 -1.99 -26.50 -10.95
CA HIS A 470 -1.57 -26.47 -12.33
C HIS A 470 -2.27 -25.32 -13.03
N ALA A 471 -1.48 -24.45 -13.64
CA ALA A 471 -1.97 -23.35 -14.44
C ALA A 471 -1.59 -23.62 -15.90
N PHE A 472 -2.54 -23.45 -16.80
CA PHE A 472 -2.34 -23.72 -18.22
C PHE A 472 -2.84 -22.55 -19.05
N TYR A 473 -2.24 -22.42 -20.23
CA TYR A 473 -2.58 -21.44 -21.24
C TYR A 473 -2.78 -22.16 -22.57
N ALA A 474 -3.99 -22.07 -23.11
CA ALA A 474 -4.39 -22.63 -24.39
C ALA A 474 -4.45 -21.51 -25.43
N GLN A 475 -3.54 -21.56 -26.39
CA GLN A 475 -3.47 -20.61 -27.50
C GLN A 475 -4.26 -21.15 -28.70
N SER A 476 -5.22 -20.37 -29.19
CA SER A 476 -5.98 -20.75 -30.38
C SER A 476 -5.07 -20.75 -31.61
N VAL A 477 -5.02 -21.88 -32.31
CA VAL A 477 -4.39 -22.02 -33.62
C VAL A 477 -5.45 -21.71 -34.67
N THR A 478 -5.90 -20.46 -34.72
CA THR A 478 -6.69 -20.01 -35.86
C THR A 478 -5.79 -20.03 -37.09
N THR A 479 -6.01 -21.01 -37.98
CA THR A 479 -5.51 -20.87 -39.35
C THR A 479 -6.07 -19.55 -39.87
N LYS A 480 -5.21 -18.60 -40.26
CA LYS A 480 -5.61 -17.46 -41.11
C LYS A 480 -6.07 -18.02 -42.47
N THR A 481 -7.16 -18.77 -42.49
CA THR A 481 -7.89 -19.04 -43.71
C THR A 481 -8.70 -17.78 -43.97
N GLY A 482 -8.13 -16.92 -44.83
CA GLY A 482 -8.91 -15.87 -45.46
C GLY A 482 -10.09 -16.52 -46.17
N PHE A 483 -11.25 -16.51 -45.51
CA PHE A 483 -12.53 -16.75 -46.16
C PHE A 483 -12.78 -15.58 -47.12
N ARG A 484 -12.17 -15.65 -48.30
CA ARG A 484 -12.77 -15.07 -49.50
C ARG A 484 -14.11 -15.79 -49.66
N ARG A 485 -15.19 -15.13 -49.22
CA ARG A 485 -16.54 -15.46 -49.68
C ARG A 485 -16.55 -15.34 -51.21
N ASN A 486 -16.37 -16.46 -51.88
CA ASN A 486 -16.90 -16.70 -53.21
C ASN A 486 -17.82 -17.91 -53.05
N PHE A 487 -19.11 -17.66 -52.86
CA PHE A 487 -20.23 -18.13 -53.67
C PHE A 487 -21.53 -17.66 -53.03
#